data_AF-G9NDZ9-F1
#
_entry.id   AF-G9NDZ9-F1
#
_cell.length_a   1.000
_cell.length_b   1.000
_cell.length_c   1.000
_cell.angle_alpha   90.00
_cell.angle_beta   90.00
_cell.angle_gamma   90.00
#
_symmetry.space_group_name_H-M   'P 1'
#
loop_
_entity.id
_entity.type
_entity.pdbx_description
1 polymer ?
#
loop_
_entity_poly.entity_id
_entity_poly.type
_entity_poly.pdbx_seq_one_letter_code
_entity_poly.pdbx_strand_id
1 'polypeptide(L)'
;MTFGDNAVDIQQLLIKMIANSTKSSAMALRQALLALSFQFFVVPSKAIQHQNEAIKHLQASIDRSLPWDKDEALQAIAASMLLSVYEMENGESSLRWAIFFSGTKRIVDTIYTPGNTYEGDSATMMDWIFYYYTMCKFSVLHWLRKDEQQTWIARQRKIISKPPHSLREKIPQANRLIQILTSWGCSLELLDILHEIFDNVLDRDSEHYKSPEHNARLEILEQRLHRLSQDEEFDISKLDELSLYNAQIAELYRLAALLYLQRVARNSPRDTPHVNKLAAEAYRALEVTTRCDRPWPLFVIALEASTEDERRLVLVTIETLLERRPLRKFMMLRTMIQQAWSQNDLAKASNLDALLLYQSAINAQRVPPMFI
;
A
#
# COMPACT_ATOMS: atom_id res chain seq x y z
N MET A 1 -9.53 9.04 10.52
CA MET A 1 -9.49 8.47 9.15
C MET A 1 -8.07 7.97 8.90
N THR A 2 -7.90 6.77 8.35
CA THR A 2 -6.64 5.97 8.31
C THR A 2 -5.71 6.28 7.16
N PHE A 3 -6.09 7.20 6.29
CA PHE A 3 -5.17 7.72 5.31
C PHE A 3 -4.05 8.47 6.05
N GLY A 4 -2.83 8.48 5.50
CA GLY A 4 -1.74 9.29 6.07
C GLY A 4 -2.21 10.69 6.41
N ASP A 5 -1.53 11.38 7.32
CA ASP A 5 -1.95 12.72 7.79
C ASP A 5 -2.15 13.76 6.67
N ASN A 6 -1.74 13.42 5.45
CA ASN A 6 -1.71 14.26 4.25
C ASN A 6 -2.68 13.84 3.13
N ALA A 7 -3.60 12.90 3.35
CA ALA A 7 -4.53 12.44 2.32
C ALA A 7 -5.76 13.33 2.14
N VAL A 8 -5.50 14.62 1.96
CA VAL A 8 -6.52 15.67 1.85
C VAL A 8 -7.42 15.44 0.63
N ASP A 9 -6.86 14.98 -0.49
CA ASP A 9 -7.59 14.82 -1.76
C ASP A 9 -8.74 13.80 -1.64
N ILE A 10 -8.48 12.67 -0.97
CA ILE A 10 -9.48 11.62 -0.80
C ILE A 10 -10.51 12.02 0.24
N GLN A 11 -10.08 12.65 1.32
CA GLN A 11 -11.00 13.16 2.33
C GLN A 11 -11.99 14.15 1.71
N GLN A 12 -11.49 15.11 0.93
CA GLN A 12 -12.30 16.08 0.20
C GLN A 12 -13.21 15.39 -0.81
N LEU A 13 -12.69 14.41 -1.56
CA LEU A 13 -13.47 13.63 -2.52
C LEU A 13 -14.64 12.89 -1.84
N LEU A 14 -14.38 12.18 -0.75
CA LEU A 14 -15.40 11.43 -0.01
C LEU A 14 -16.45 12.38 0.57
N ILE A 15 -16.06 13.54 1.09
CA ILE A 15 -16.99 14.59 1.58
C ILE A 15 -17.86 15.10 0.43
N LYS A 16 -17.27 15.39 -0.73
CA LYS A 16 -18.00 15.82 -1.92
C LYS A 16 -19.02 14.76 -2.38
N MET A 17 -18.63 13.48 -2.37
CA MET A 17 -19.49 12.37 -2.78
C MET A 17 -20.72 12.16 -1.86
N ILE A 18 -20.62 12.49 -0.58
CA ILE A 18 -21.75 12.40 0.37
C ILE A 18 -22.58 13.69 0.45
N ALA A 19 -22.03 14.81 -0.01
CA ALA A 19 -22.73 16.09 0.02
C ALA A 19 -23.96 16.04 -0.91
N ASN A 20 -25.12 16.42 -0.39
CA ASN A 20 -26.36 16.65 -1.15
C ASN A 20 -26.97 15.44 -1.89
N SER A 21 -26.56 14.21 -1.59
CA SER A 21 -27.17 13.00 -2.19
C SER A 21 -27.90 12.15 -1.14
N THR A 22 -29.15 11.80 -1.43
CA THR A 22 -29.97 10.84 -0.67
C THR A 22 -30.01 9.46 -1.32
N LYS A 23 -29.23 9.25 -2.40
CA LYS A 23 -29.15 7.97 -3.10
C LYS A 23 -28.61 6.87 -2.17
N SER A 24 -28.99 5.62 -2.45
CA SER A 24 -28.59 4.48 -1.62
C SER A 24 -27.06 4.29 -1.60
N SER A 25 -26.38 4.50 -2.73
CA SER A 25 -24.90 4.52 -2.83
C SER A 25 -24.25 5.59 -1.92
N ALA A 26 -24.79 6.82 -1.90
CA ALA A 26 -24.29 7.90 -1.06
C ALA A 26 -24.55 7.63 0.43
N MET A 27 -25.71 7.06 0.77
CA MET A 27 -26.00 6.61 2.14
C MET A 27 -25.06 5.49 2.56
N ALA A 28 -24.79 4.51 1.69
CA ALA A 28 -23.83 3.45 1.96
C ALA A 28 -22.44 4.03 2.30
N LEU A 29 -21.96 4.98 1.49
CA LEU A 29 -20.70 5.68 1.71
C LEU A 29 -20.69 6.43 3.05
N ARG A 30 -21.75 7.17 3.35
CA ARG A 30 -21.88 7.92 4.62
C ARG A 30 -21.85 6.99 5.82
N GLN A 31 -22.57 5.87 5.77
CA GLN A 31 -22.59 4.89 6.85
C GLN A 31 -21.22 4.19 7.00
N ALA A 32 -20.52 3.89 5.91
CA ALA A 32 -19.17 3.32 5.97
C ALA A 32 -18.15 4.30 6.60
N LEU A 33 -18.24 5.59 6.27
CA LEU A 33 -17.44 6.65 6.93
C LEU A 33 -17.72 6.74 8.43
N LEU A 34 -19.00 6.67 8.82
CA LEU A 34 -19.39 6.65 10.24
C LEU A 34 -18.87 5.40 10.95
N ALA A 35 -18.95 4.22 10.33
CA ALA A 35 -18.43 2.97 10.88
C ALA A 35 -16.94 3.08 11.21
N LEU A 36 -16.13 3.55 10.26
CA LEU A 36 -14.70 3.79 10.46
C LEU A 36 -14.44 4.86 11.53
N SER A 37 -15.25 5.91 11.57
CA SER A 37 -15.11 6.97 12.57
C SER A 37 -15.40 6.47 13.98
N PHE A 38 -16.46 5.68 14.17
CA PHE A 38 -16.76 5.08 15.47
C PHE A 38 -15.78 3.98 15.87
N GLN A 39 -15.23 3.24 14.91
CA GLN A 39 -14.12 2.32 15.18
C GLN A 39 -12.88 3.08 15.64
N PHE A 40 -12.57 4.21 15.00
CA PHE A 40 -11.48 5.10 15.40
C PHE A 40 -11.66 5.65 16.82
N PHE A 41 -12.89 5.97 17.23
CA PHE A 41 -13.21 6.39 18.60
C PHE A 41 -13.42 5.22 19.59
N VAL A 42 -13.12 3.98 19.18
CA VAL A 42 -13.23 2.78 20.03
C VAL A 42 -14.65 2.59 20.59
N VAL A 43 -15.66 2.83 19.75
CA VAL A 43 -17.08 2.61 20.07
C VAL A 43 -17.62 1.45 19.20
N PRO A 44 -17.28 0.19 19.54
CA PRO A 44 -17.51 -0.96 18.65
C PRO A 44 -18.99 -1.19 18.32
N SER A 45 -19.90 -0.97 19.28
CA SER A 45 -21.34 -1.15 19.06
C SER A 45 -21.89 -0.23 17.96
N LYS A 46 -21.53 1.06 17.99
CA LYS A 46 -21.90 2.02 16.94
C LYS A 46 -21.19 1.74 15.63
N ALA A 47 -19.91 1.36 15.70
CA ALA A 47 -19.13 1.02 14.52
C ALA A 47 -19.78 -0.13 13.73
N ILE A 48 -20.16 -1.21 14.42
CA ILE A 48 -20.87 -2.37 13.84
C ILE A 48 -22.26 -1.98 13.33
N GLN A 49 -23.00 -1.15 14.08
CA GLN A 49 -24.31 -0.66 13.65
C GLN A 49 -24.22 0.06 12.30
N HIS A 50 -23.30 1.03 12.19
CA HIS A 50 -23.10 1.79 10.96
C HIS A 50 -22.55 0.92 9.82
N GLN A 51 -21.71 -0.07 10.13
CA GLN A 51 -21.26 -1.05 9.16
C GLN A 51 -22.44 -1.83 8.55
N ASN A 52 -23.35 -2.34 9.38
CA ASN A 52 -24.52 -3.07 8.92
C ASN A 52 -25.45 -2.20 8.06
N GLU A 53 -25.66 -0.93 8.44
CA GLU A 53 -26.44 0.01 7.64
C GLU A 53 -25.77 0.33 6.29
N ALA A 54 -24.43 0.45 6.26
CA ALA A 54 -23.70 0.63 5.02
C ALA A 54 -23.90 -0.55 4.06
N ILE A 55 -23.83 -1.78 4.57
CA ILE A 55 -24.06 -3.00 3.78
C ILE A 55 -25.49 -3.02 3.22
N LYS A 56 -26.51 -2.72 4.04
CA LYS A 56 -27.92 -2.66 3.60
C LYS A 56 -28.12 -1.65 2.49
N HIS A 57 -27.57 -0.44 2.64
CA HIS A 57 -27.68 0.59 1.61
C HIS A 57 -26.92 0.22 0.33
N LEU A 58 -25.76 -0.43 0.45
CA LEU A 58 -25.00 -0.91 -0.70
C LEU A 58 -25.77 -1.99 -1.46
N GLN A 59 -26.36 -2.96 -0.76
CA GLN A 59 -27.26 -3.96 -1.34
C GLN A 59 -28.44 -3.31 -2.04
N ALA A 60 -29.13 -2.37 -1.37
CA ALA A 60 -30.25 -1.64 -1.96
C ALA A 60 -29.85 -0.86 -3.22
N SER A 61 -28.61 -0.36 -3.30
CA SER A 61 -28.07 0.32 -4.48
C SER A 61 -27.79 -0.64 -5.64
N ILE A 62 -27.33 -1.86 -5.33
CA ILE A 62 -27.09 -2.93 -6.31
C ILE A 62 -28.41 -3.46 -6.87
N ASP A 63 -29.41 -3.66 -6.01
CA ASP A 63 -30.69 -4.25 -6.39
C ASP A 63 -31.56 -3.30 -7.23
N ARG A 64 -31.36 -1.97 -7.14
CA ARG A 64 -32.29 -0.99 -7.72
C ARG A 64 -32.03 -0.55 -9.16
N SER A 65 -30.80 -0.56 -9.69
CA SER A 65 -30.56 -0.03 -11.04
C SER A 65 -29.23 -0.46 -11.64
N LEU A 66 -29.29 -1.29 -12.67
CA LEU A 66 -28.33 -1.25 -13.77
C LEU A 66 -29.01 -0.54 -14.96
N PRO A 67 -28.31 0.35 -15.68
CA PRO A 67 -26.93 0.78 -15.45
C PRO A 67 -26.84 1.87 -14.37
N TRP A 68 -25.80 1.81 -13.54
CA TRP A 68 -25.46 2.92 -12.63
C TRP A 68 -24.99 4.14 -13.41
N ASP A 69 -25.36 5.33 -12.93
CA ASP A 69 -24.64 6.52 -13.34
C ASP A 69 -23.23 6.55 -12.72
N LYS A 70 -22.37 7.41 -13.27
CA LYS A 70 -20.96 7.47 -12.88
C LYS A 70 -20.79 7.82 -11.39
N ASP A 71 -21.64 8.69 -10.85
CA ASP A 71 -21.54 9.15 -9.47
C ASP A 71 -22.02 8.07 -8.48
N GLU A 72 -23.08 7.34 -8.82
CA GLU A 72 -23.55 6.18 -8.06
C GLU A 72 -22.50 5.09 -8.00
N ALA A 73 -21.88 4.76 -9.14
CA ALA A 73 -20.81 3.79 -9.19
C ALA A 73 -19.62 4.23 -8.33
N LEU A 74 -19.17 5.49 -8.44
CA LEU A 74 -18.07 6.01 -7.63
C LEU A 74 -18.39 6.02 -6.12
N GLN A 75 -19.62 6.38 -5.74
CA GLN A 75 -20.08 6.32 -4.34
C GLN A 75 -20.11 4.87 -3.82
N ALA A 76 -20.62 3.92 -4.61
CA ALA A 76 -20.67 2.51 -4.23
C ALA A 76 -19.26 1.90 -4.13
N ILE A 77 -18.35 2.25 -5.05
CA ILE A 77 -16.92 1.92 -4.99
C ILE A 77 -16.31 2.44 -3.69
N ALA A 78 -16.51 3.73 -3.39
CA ALA A 78 -15.98 4.36 -2.19
C ALA A 78 -16.50 3.68 -0.91
N ALA A 79 -17.81 3.41 -0.85
CA ALA A 79 -18.42 2.70 0.28
C ALA A 79 -17.81 1.30 0.48
N SER A 80 -17.67 0.54 -0.61
CA SER A 80 -17.09 -0.81 -0.58
C SER A 80 -15.60 -0.79 -0.20
N MET A 81 -14.83 0.18 -0.70
CA MET A 81 -13.44 0.40 -0.27
C MET A 81 -13.33 0.70 1.22
N LEU A 82 -14.17 1.59 1.77
CA LEU A 82 -14.15 1.90 3.20
C LEU A 82 -14.59 0.72 4.07
N LEU A 83 -15.54 -0.11 3.63
CA LEU A 83 -15.91 -1.34 4.31
C LEU A 83 -14.77 -2.37 4.31
N SER A 84 -13.99 -2.43 3.23
CA SER A 84 -12.76 -3.23 3.19
C SER A 84 -11.75 -2.73 4.24
N VAL A 85 -11.51 -1.41 4.30
CA VAL A 85 -10.65 -0.78 5.31
C VAL A 85 -11.12 -1.08 6.73
N TYR A 86 -12.43 -0.96 6.97
CA TYR A 86 -13.04 -1.23 8.28
C TYR A 86 -12.72 -2.65 8.78
N GLU A 87 -12.95 -3.64 7.92
CA GLU A 87 -12.70 -5.05 8.25
C GLU A 87 -11.21 -5.34 8.47
N MET A 88 -10.33 -4.73 7.68
CA MET A 88 -8.88 -4.87 7.84
C MET A 88 -8.39 -4.33 9.18
N GLU A 89 -8.86 -3.15 9.58
CA GLU A 89 -8.49 -2.54 10.86
C GLU A 89 -9.09 -3.31 12.06
N ASN A 90 -10.28 -3.92 11.89
CA ASN A 90 -10.90 -4.71 12.95
C ASN A 90 -10.11 -6.01 13.20
N GLY A 91 -9.50 -6.59 12.16
CA GLY A 91 -8.54 -7.70 12.28
C GLY A 91 -9.07 -8.96 12.99
N GLU A 92 -10.38 -9.11 13.06
CA GLU A 92 -11.07 -10.28 13.63
C GLU A 92 -11.40 -11.32 12.55
N SER A 93 -11.53 -10.89 11.29
CA SER A 93 -11.82 -11.77 10.16
C SER A 93 -10.76 -11.65 9.07
N SER A 94 -10.24 -12.79 8.62
CA SER A 94 -9.30 -12.86 7.50
C SER A 94 -9.95 -12.67 6.12
N LEU A 95 -11.28 -12.74 6.02
CA LEU A 95 -12.00 -12.89 4.75
C LEU A 95 -12.92 -11.73 4.38
N ARG A 96 -13.48 -11.01 5.36
CA ARG A 96 -14.56 -10.04 5.08
C ARG A 96 -14.08 -8.86 4.24
N TRP A 97 -12.86 -8.41 4.46
CA TRP A 97 -12.26 -7.36 3.63
C TRP A 97 -12.18 -7.77 2.16
N ALA A 98 -11.84 -9.03 1.88
CA ALA A 98 -11.68 -9.55 0.52
C ALA A 98 -13.01 -9.53 -0.24
N ILE A 99 -14.12 -9.79 0.44
CA ILE A 99 -15.47 -9.70 -0.12
C ILE A 99 -15.77 -8.27 -0.56
N PHE A 100 -15.55 -7.28 0.31
CA PHE A 100 -15.79 -5.87 -0.04
C PHE A 100 -14.84 -5.39 -1.14
N PHE A 101 -13.56 -5.76 -1.09
CA PHE A 101 -12.62 -5.38 -2.14
C PHE A 101 -12.93 -6.02 -3.49
N SER A 102 -13.35 -7.30 -3.51
CA SER A 102 -13.85 -7.98 -4.70
C SER A 102 -15.10 -7.29 -5.25
N GLY A 103 -16.04 -6.91 -4.37
CA GLY A 103 -17.19 -6.08 -4.70
C GLY A 103 -16.78 -4.79 -5.40
N THR A 104 -15.81 -4.06 -4.85
CA THR A 104 -15.27 -2.83 -5.45
C THR A 104 -14.81 -3.08 -6.89
N LYS A 105 -14.00 -4.13 -7.15
CA LYS A 105 -13.51 -4.46 -8.49
C LYS A 105 -14.65 -4.70 -9.48
N ARG A 106 -15.68 -5.45 -9.07
CA ARG A 106 -16.86 -5.73 -9.92
C ARG A 106 -17.63 -4.46 -10.29
N ILE A 107 -17.73 -3.50 -9.37
CA ILE A 107 -18.34 -2.20 -9.66
C ILE A 107 -17.45 -1.37 -10.58
N VAL A 108 -16.13 -1.37 -10.35
CA VAL A 108 -15.19 -0.65 -11.21
C VAL A 108 -15.31 -1.14 -12.66
N ASP A 109 -15.46 -2.44 -12.88
CA ASP A 109 -15.61 -3.00 -14.22
C ASP A 109 -16.83 -2.48 -15.00
N THR A 110 -17.81 -1.84 -14.35
CA THR A 110 -18.95 -1.22 -15.04
C THR A 110 -18.65 0.19 -15.57
N ILE A 111 -17.63 0.86 -15.03
CA ILE A 111 -17.25 2.24 -15.42
C ILE A 111 -15.82 2.36 -15.96
N TYR A 112 -15.02 1.31 -15.79
CA TYR A 112 -13.62 1.26 -16.19
C TYR A 112 -13.43 0.57 -17.53
N THR A 113 -12.80 1.29 -18.45
CA THR A 113 -12.40 0.81 -19.76
C THR A 113 -10.87 0.77 -19.80
N PRO A 114 -10.26 -0.41 -19.96
CA PRO A 114 -8.81 -0.54 -20.05
C PRO A 114 -8.23 0.35 -21.17
N GLY A 115 -7.12 1.02 -20.87
CA GLY A 115 -6.41 1.90 -21.82
C GLY A 115 -6.90 3.35 -21.84
N ASN A 116 -8.04 3.66 -21.21
CA ASN A 116 -8.50 5.04 -21.09
C ASN A 116 -7.73 5.81 -20.01
N THR A 117 -7.59 7.13 -20.24
CA THR A 117 -7.07 8.08 -19.27
C THR A 117 -8.23 8.68 -18.48
N TYR A 118 -8.13 8.64 -17.15
CA TYR A 118 -9.12 9.20 -16.22
C TYR A 118 -8.58 10.48 -15.59
N GLU A 119 -9.47 11.41 -15.26
CA GLU A 119 -9.15 12.70 -14.63
C GLU A 119 -10.12 13.01 -13.47
N GLY A 120 -9.71 13.96 -12.62
CA GLY A 120 -10.47 14.39 -11.44
C GLY A 120 -10.81 13.25 -10.48
N ASP A 121 -12.03 13.29 -9.94
CA ASP A 121 -12.59 12.34 -8.96
C ASP A 121 -12.39 10.87 -9.34
N SER A 122 -12.50 10.54 -10.64
CA SER A 122 -12.29 9.18 -11.12
C SER A 122 -10.83 8.76 -11.04
N ALA A 123 -9.89 9.63 -11.39
CA ALA A 123 -8.46 9.34 -11.28
C ALA A 123 -8.08 9.07 -9.83
N THR A 124 -8.48 9.96 -8.91
CA THR A 124 -8.22 9.81 -7.47
C THR A 124 -8.77 8.50 -6.92
N MET A 125 -9.99 8.10 -7.33
CA MET A 125 -10.58 6.83 -6.90
C MET A 125 -9.83 5.61 -7.47
N MET A 126 -9.48 5.62 -8.75
CA MET A 126 -8.72 4.53 -9.38
C MET A 126 -7.32 4.40 -8.77
N ASP A 127 -6.66 5.53 -8.48
CA ASP A 127 -5.34 5.55 -7.86
C ASP A 127 -5.40 5.02 -6.42
N TRP A 128 -6.47 5.33 -5.68
CA TRP A 128 -6.73 4.73 -4.38
C TRP A 128 -6.87 3.22 -4.47
N ILE A 129 -7.72 2.73 -5.36
CA ILE A 129 -7.92 1.30 -5.58
C ILE A 129 -6.60 0.65 -5.95
N PHE A 130 -5.77 1.30 -6.77
CA PHE A 130 -4.50 0.75 -7.19
C PHE A 130 -3.49 0.64 -6.04
N TYR A 131 -3.36 1.68 -5.21
CA TYR A 131 -2.50 1.65 -4.04
C TYR A 131 -2.89 0.51 -3.10
N TYR A 132 -4.18 0.46 -2.77
CA TYR A 132 -4.74 -0.56 -1.91
C TYR A 132 -4.51 -1.96 -2.48
N TYR A 133 -4.77 -2.12 -3.78
CA TYR A 133 -4.59 -3.38 -4.49
C TYR A 133 -3.16 -3.89 -4.41
N THR A 134 -2.18 -3.02 -4.66
CA THR A 134 -0.76 -3.38 -4.66
C THR A 134 -0.29 -3.78 -3.26
N MET A 135 -0.73 -3.10 -2.19
CA MET A 135 -0.40 -3.48 -0.81
C MET A 135 -1.13 -4.76 -0.35
N CYS A 136 -2.37 -4.98 -0.80
CA CYS A 136 -3.05 -6.28 -0.63
C CYS A 136 -2.26 -7.40 -1.29
N LYS A 137 -1.78 -7.19 -2.51
CA LYS A 137 -1.02 -8.18 -3.27
C LYS A 137 0.26 -8.59 -2.55
N PHE A 138 1.01 -7.63 -2.00
CA PHE A 138 2.16 -7.92 -1.14
C PHE A 138 1.79 -8.83 0.03
N SER A 139 0.72 -8.48 0.73
CA SER A 139 0.27 -9.21 1.92
C SER A 139 -0.13 -10.65 1.59
N VAL A 140 -0.88 -10.83 0.49
CA VAL A 140 -1.32 -12.15 0.00
C VAL A 140 -0.14 -12.98 -0.54
N LEU A 141 0.82 -12.34 -1.22
CA LEU A 141 2.02 -12.99 -1.75
C LEU A 141 2.79 -13.73 -0.64
N HIS A 142 2.92 -13.09 0.52
CA HIS A 142 3.64 -13.67 1.67
C HIS A 142 2.77 -14.47 2.63
N TRP A 143 1.46 -14.51 2.43
CA TRP A 143 0.53 -15.24 3.28
C TRP A 143 0.41 -16.70 2.83
N LEU A 144 0.93 -17.64 3.65
CA LEU A 144 0.97 -19.07 3.30
C LEU A 144 -0.40 -19.72 3.42
N ARG A 145 -1.24 -19.25 4.34
CA ARG A 145 -2.60 -19.74 4.59
C ARG A 145 -3.64 -19.04 3.73
N LYS A 146 -3.32 -18.80 2.46
CA LYS A 146 -4.20 -18.06 1.53
C LYS A 146 -5.36 -18.92 1.08
N ASP A 147 -6.54 -18.32 1.06
CA ASP A 147 -7.73 -18.93 0.47
C ASP A 147 -7.86 -18.61 -1.03
N GLU A 148 -8.88 -19.20 -1.66
CA GLU A 148 -9.17 -19.03 -3.08
C GLU A 148 -9.53 -17.57 -3.43
N GLN A 149 -10.29 -16.88 -2.57
CA GLN A 149 -10.70 -15.48 -2.80
C GLN A 149 -9.51 -14.52 -2.72
N GLN A 150 -8.62 -14.70 -1.75
CA GLN A 150 -7.37 -13.93 -1.62
C GLN A 150 -6.46 -14.16 -2.83
N THR A 151 -6.33 -15.42 -3.25
CA THR A 151 -5.57 -15.78 -4.46
C THR A 151 -6.19 -15.17 -5.72
N TRP A 152 -7.51 -15.17 -5.83
CA TRP A 152 -8.23 -14.55 -6.94
C TRP A 152 -8.00 -13.03 -6.97
N ILE A 153 -8.06 -12.35 -5.82
CA ILE A 153 -7.78 -10.91 -5.71
C ILE A 153 -6.36 -10.62 -6.19
N ALA A 154 -5.36 -11.34 -5.71
CA ALA A 154 -3.95 -11.11 -6.06
C ALA A 154 -3.64 -11.32 -7.56
N ARG A 155 -4.50 -12.04 -8.28
CA ARG A 155 -4.40 -12.29 -9.74
C ARG A 155 -5.21 -11.30 -10.58
N GLN A 156 -5.95 -10.38 -9.97
CA GLN A 156 -6.77 -9.42 -10.70
C GLN A 156 -5.92 -8.47 -11.54
N ARG A 157 -6.54 -7.92 -12.60
CA ARG A 157 -5.92 -6.84 -13.36
C ARG A 157 -5.69 -5.61 -12.46
N LYS A 158 -4.54 -4.97 -12.62
CA LYS A 158 -4.31 -3.62 -12.07
C LYS A 158 -5.24 -2.63 -12.75
N ILE A 159 -5.76 -1.69 -11.97
CA ILE A 159 -6.58 -0.57 -12.44
C ILE A 159 -5.70 0.65 -12.31
N ILE A 160 -5.41 1.32 -13.41
CA ILE A 160 -4.57 2.52 -13.41
C ILE A 160 -5.36 3.64 -14.08
N SER A 161 -5.37 4.81 -13.45
CA SER A 161 -6.04 6.00 -13.98
C SER A 161 -5.38 6.52 -15.26
N LYS A 162 -4.04 6.43 -15.35
CA LYS A 162 -3.23 6.92 -16.47
C LYS A 162 -2.06 5.97 -16.74
N PRO A 163 -1.79 5.55 -17.98
CA PRO A 163 -0.62 4.73 -18.29
C PRO A 163 0.67 5.42 -17.78
N PRO A 164 1.57 4.72 -17.07
CA PRO A 164 2.77 5.33 -16.47
C PRO A 164 3.61 6.12 -17.48
N HIS A 165 3.73 5.62 -18.71
CA HIS A 165 4.50 6.26 -19.78
C HIS A 165 3.86 7.55 -20.34
N SER A 166 2.53 7.66 -20.29
CA SER A 166 1.80 8.86 -20.78
C SER A 166 2.03 10.11 -19.93
N LEU A 167 2.50 9.92 -18.69
CA LEU A 167 2.78 10.99 -17.73
C LEU A 167 4.12 11.69 -18.00
N ARG A 168 5.07 11.01 -18.68
CA ARG A 168 6.43 11.52 -18.89
C ARG A 168 6.53 12.48 -20.08
N GLU A 169 5.68 12.31 -21.09
CA GLU A 169 5.75 13.09 -22.34
C GLU A 169 5.08 14.47 -22.27
N LYS A 170 4.20 14.71 -21.28
CA LYS A 170 3.32 15.91 -21.27
C LYS A 170 3.60 16.93 -20.16
N ILE A 171 4.56 16.70 -19.27
CA ILE A 171 4.68 17.51 -18.05
C ILE A 171 6.08 18.16 -17.95
N PRO A 172 6.17 19.49 -17.79
CA PRO A 172 7.43 20.19 -17.53
C PRO A 172 8.11 19.67 -16.25
N GLN A 173 9.45 19.59 -16.25
CA GLN A 173 10.26 19.05 -15.14
C GLN A 173 9.89 19.64 -13.76
N ALA A 174 9.51 20.93 -13.71
CA ALA A 174 9.06 21.66 -12.52
C ALA A 174 7.82 21.08 -11.79
N ASN A 175 7.05 20.19 -12.42
CA ASN A 175 5.84 19.59 -11.83
C ASN A 175 5.99 18.11 -11.44
N ARG A 176 7.22 17.55 -11.38
CA ARG A 176 7.41 16.13 -11.01
C ARG A 176 7.08 15.83 -9.54
N LEU A 177 7.28 16.77 -8.62
CA LEU A 177 6.84 16.61 -7.22
C LEU A 177 5.31 16.49 -7.09
N ILE A 178 4.55 17.03 -8.06
CA ILE A 178 3.10 16.89 -8.17
C ILE A 178 2.70 15.43 -8.54
N GLN A 179 3.64 14.57 -8.97
CA GLN A 179 3.37 13.15 -9.20
C GLN A 179 3.48 12.28 -7.94
N ILE A 180 4.06 12.77 -6.85
CA ILE A 180 3.94 12.05 -5.57
C ILE A 180 2.50 12.25 -5.12
N LEU A 181 1.72 11.16 -5.18
CA LEU A 181 0.36 11.21 -4.72
C LEU A 181 0.41 11.44 -3.21
N THR A 182 0.13 12.68 -2.80
CA THR A 182 0.15 13.20 -1.42
C THR A 182 -0.53 12.26 -0.44
N SER A 183 -1.59 11.59 -0.89
CA SER A 183 -2.39 10.66 -0.12
C SER A 183 -1.70 9.33 0.19
N TRP A 184 -0.73 8.91 -0.63
CA TRP A 184 -0.05 7.61 -0.55
C TRP A 184 1.43 7.71 -0.23
N GLY A 185 2.04 8.86 -0.53
CA GLY A 185 3.47 9.10 -0.35
C GLY A 185 4.36 8.46 -1.41
N CYS A 186 3.80 7.96 -2.52
CA CYS A 186 4.56 7.44 -3.66
C CYS A 186 3.92 7.86 -4.99
N SER A 187 4.69 7.81 -6.08
CA SER A 187 4.16 8.05 -7.42
C SER A 187 3.43 6.82 -7.97
N LEU A 188 2.54 7.04 -8.95
CA LEU A 188 1.90 5.93 -9.68
C LEU A 188 2.91 5.05 -10.40
N GLU A 189 3.99 5.63 -10.91
CA GLU A 189 5.07 4.88 -11.56
C GLU A 189 5.79 3.97 -10.56
N LEU A 190 6.11 4.45 -9.35
CA LEU A 190 6.71 3.61 -8.32
C LEU A 190 5.78 2.48 -7.89
N LEU A 191 4.49 2.78 -7.75
CA LEU A 191 3.48 1.78 -7.39
C LEU A 191 3.30 0.72 -8.50
N ASP A 192 3.40 1.13 -9.77
CA ASP A 192 3.41 0.25 -10.93
C ASP A 192 4.62 -0.68 -10.95
N ILE A 193 5.81 -0.14 -10.65
CA ILE A 193 7.03 -0.93 -10.50
C ILE A 193 6.87 -1.93 -9.34
N LEU A 194 6.39 -1.50 -8.17
CA LEU A 194 6.16 -2.40 -7.02
C LEU A 194 5.22 -3.55 -7.39
N HIS A 195 4.13 -3.24 -8.10
CA HIS A 195 3.19 -4.24 -8.57
C HIS A 195 3.85 -5.31 -9.44
N GLU A 196 4.72 -4.87 -10.37
CA GLU A 196 5.49 -5.77 -11.23
C GLU A 196 6.58 -6.54 -10.47
N ILE A 197 7.22 -5.95 -9.46
CA ILE A 197 8.17 -6.66 -8.60
C ILE A 197 7.45 -7.79 -7.88
N PHE A 198 6.24 -7.55 -7.36
CA PHE A 198 5.46 -8.60 -6.68
C PHE A 198 5.07 -9.75 -7.61
N ASP A 199 4.85 -9.49 -8.91
CA ASP A 199 4.64 -10.54 -9.92
C ASP A 199 5.90 -11.37 -10.22
N ASN A 200 7.08 -10.82 -9.92
CA ASN A 200 8.37 -11.47 -10.16
C ASN A 200 9.03 -11.98 -8.86
N VAL A 201 8.26 -12.09 -7.77
CA VAL A 201 8.69 -12.87 -6.61
C VAL A 201 8.22 -14.31 -6.82
N LEU A 202 9.16 -15.15 -7.26
CA LEU A 202 8.91 -16.56 -7.55
C LEU A 202 9.38 -17.46 -6.40
N ASP A 203 8.69 -18.59 -6.24
CA ASP A 203 9.14 -19.68 -5.38
C ASP A 203 10.52 -20.16 -5.84
N ARG A 204 11.38 -20.50 -4.88
CA ARG A 204 12.78 -20.87 -5.16
C ARG A 204 12.90 -22.15 -6.00
N ASP A 205 11.89 -23.01 -5.93
CA ASP A 205 11.81 -24.28 -6.65
C ASP A 205 11.14 -24.16 -8.03
N SER A 206 10.70 -22.95 -8.42
CA SER A 206 10.08 -22.72 -9.73
C SER A 206 11.10 -22.81 -10.86
N GLU A 207 10.73 -23.47 -11.97
CA GLU A 207 11.56 -23.54 -13.19
C GLU A 207 11.86 -22.14 -13.77
N HIS A 208 10.96 -21.18 -13.56
CA HIS A 208 11.13 -19.82 -14.03
C HIS A 208 12.03 -18.98 -13.12
N TYR A 209 12.33 -19.44 -11.89
CA TYR A 209 13.19 -18.71 -10.98
C TYR A 209 14.63 -18.68 -11.50
N LYS A 210 15.21 -17.48 -11.54
CA LYS A 210 16.55 -17.21 -12.12
C LYS A 210 16.71 -17.60 -13.59
N SER A 211 15.62 -17.80 -14.34
CA SER A 211 15.72 -17.93 -15.80
C SER A 211 16.29 -16.64 -16.42
N PRO A 212 16.84 -16.70 -17.65
CA PRO A 212 17.31 -15.51 -18.36
C PRO A 212 16.24 -14.41 -18.47
N GLU A 213 14.99 -14.80 -18.73
CA GLU A 213 13.84 -13.88 -18.85
C GLU A 213 13.51 -13.24 -17.51
N HIS A 214 13.49 -14.03 -16.44
CA HIS A 214 13.26 -13.53 -15.08
C HIS A 214 14.34 -12.52 -14.68
N ASN A 215 15.62 -12.85 -14.87
CA ASN A 215 16.72 -11.95 -14.53
C ASN A 215 16.69 -10.67 -15.36
N ALA A 216 16.39 -10.76 -16.67
CA ALA A 216 16.23 -9.59 -17.53
C ALA A 216 15.06 -8.71 -17.05
N ARG A 217 13.96 -9.31 -16.58
CA ARG A 217 12.83 -8.59 -16.03
C ARG A 217 13.19 -7.84 -14.75
N LEU A 218 13.90 -8.49 -13.82
CA LEU A 218 14.38 -7.85 -12.59
C LEU A 218 15.36 -6.70 -12.88
N GLU A 219 16.22 -6.85 -13.88
CA GLU A 219 17.15 -5.81 -14.33
C GLU A 219 16.42 -4.57 -14.86
N ILE A 220 15.38 -4.77 -15.69
CA ILE A 220 14.53 -3.68 -16.18
C ILE A 220 13.86 -2.95 -15.02
N LEU A 221 13.35 -3.67 -14.03
CA LEU A 221 12.69 -3.08 -12.85
C LEU A 221 13.67 -2.27 -12.00
N GLU A 222 14.88 -2.79 -11.79
CA GLU A 222 15.96 -2.09 -11.08
C GLU A 222 16.34 -0.78 -11.78
N GLN A 223 16.53 -0.82 -13.10
CA GLN A 223 16.84 0.38 -13.89
C GLN A 223 15.71 1.41 -13.83
N ARG A 224 14.44 0.97 -13.84
CA ARG A 224 13.29 1.87 -13.65
C ARG A 224 13.33 2.53 -12.27
N LEU A 225 13.62 1.79 -11.21
CA LEU A 225 13.73 2.33 -9.84
C LEU A 225 14.88 3.35 -9.71
N HIS A 226 16.01 3.13 -10.37
CA HIS A 226 17.11 4.09 -10.34
C HIS A 226 16.77 5.39 -11.06
N ARG A 227 16.03 5.32 -12.18
CA ARG A 227 15.62 6.50 -12.95
C ARG A 227 14.62 7.40 -12.23
N LEU A 228 13.84 6.87 -11.28
CA LEU A 228 12.89 7.66 -10.49
C LEU A 228 13.57 8.72 -9.60
N SER A 229 14.83 8.49 -9.21
CA SER A 229 15.59 9.36 -8.30
C SER A 229 16.51 10.35 -8.99
N GLN A 230 16.91 10.06 -10.23
CA GLN A 230 18.02 10.73 -10.92
C GLN A 230 17.65 12.04 -11.63
N ASP A 231 16.38 12.44 -11.57
CA ASP A 231 15.92 13.74 -12.06
C ASP A 231 16.21 14.84 -11.00
N GLU A 232 17.46 14.89 -10.55
CA GLU A 232 17.99 15.80 -9.53
C GLU A 232 18.27 17.18 -10.13
N GLU A 233 17.34 18.11 -9.95
CA GLU A 233 17.62 19.55 -9.77
C GLU A 233 16.35 20.24 -9.24
N PHE A 234 15.81 19.74 -8.12
CA PHE A 234 14.83 20.51 -7.35
C PHE A 234 15.51 21.13 -6.15
N ASP A 235 15.46 22.46 -6.10
CA ASP A 235 15.92 23.26 -4.98
C ASP A 235 15.03 22.97 -3.76
N ILE A 236 15.46 22.01 -2.94
CA ILE A 236 14.78 21.54 -1.72
C ILE A 236 14.44 22.72 -0.79
N SER A 237 15.23 23.80 -0.84
CA SER A 237 15.02 25.01 -0.04
C SER A 237 13.72 25.78 -0.37
N LYS A 238 13.06 25.45 -1.48
CA LYS A 238 11.80 26.07 -1.93
C LYS A 238 10.55 25.24 -1.66
N LEU A 239 10.68 24.04 -1.09
CA LEU A 239 9.54 23.17 -0.82
C LEU A 239 8.85 23.57 0.49
N ASP A 240 7.52 23.54 0.47
CA ASP A 240 6.77 23.54 1.72
C ASP A 240 7.01 22.24 2.50
N GLU A 241 6.71 22.26 3.80
CA GLU A 241 6.94 21.13 4.71
C GLU A 241 6.25 19.84 4.23
N LEU A 242 5.07 19.97 3.64
CA LEU A 242 4.27 18.86 3.14
C LEU A 242 4.91 18.19 1.92
N SER A 243 5.38 18.99 0.97
CA SER A 243 6.04 18.54 -0.25
C SER A 243 7.40 17.91 0.06
N LEU A 244 8.14 18.49 1.01
CA LEU A 244 9.38 17.92 1.52
C LEU A 244 9.13 16.54 2.15
N TYR A 245 8.14 16.43 3.03
CA TYR A 245 7.75 15.16 3.64
C TYR A 245 7.37 14.12 2.58
N ASN A 246 6.56 14.49 1.61
CA ASN A 246 6.13 13.58 0.54
C ASN A 246 7.33 13.10 -0.30
N ALA A 247 8.29 13.98 -0.60
CA ALA A 247 9.53 13.60 -1.28
C ALA A 247 10.36 12.59 -0.47
N GLN A 248 10.51 12.82 0.83
CA GLN A 248 11.21 11.90 1.73
C GLN A 248 10.53 10.53 1.80
N ILE A 249 9.20 10.49 1.92
CA ILE A 249 8.44 9.24 1.92
C ILE A 249 8.55 8.50 0.57
N ALA A 250 8.50 9.23 -0.54
CA ALA A 250 8.68 8.63 -1.87
C ALA A 250 10.07 8.00 -2.02
N GLU A 251 11.10 8.65 -1.47
CA GLU A 251 12.45 8.10 -1.45
C GLU A 251 12.56 6.85 -0.57
N LEU A 252 11.92 6.83 0.61
CA LEU A 252 11.83 5.62 1.43
C LEU A 252 11.14 4.46 0.69
N TYR A 253 10.05 4.73 -0.04
CA TYR A 253 9.42 3.71 -0.87
C TYR A 253 10.35 3.19 -1.96
N ARG A 254 11.11 4.07 -2.62
CA ARG A 254 12.03 3.69 -3.70
C ARG A 254 13.20 2.85 -3.19
N LEU A 255 13.81 3.25 -2.07
CA LEU A 255 14.88 2.50 -1.42
C LEU A 255 14.38 1.14 -0.89
N ALA A 256 13.20 1.11 -0.27
CA ALA A 256 12.56 -0.14 0.12
C ALA A 256 12.25 -1.04 -1.10
N ALA A 257 11.77 -0.49 -2.22
CA ALA A 257 11.55 -1.24 -3.45
C ALA A 257 12.84 -1.88 -3.99
N LEU A 258 13.95 -1.14 -3.98
CA LEU A 258 15.26 -1.68 -4.36
C LEU A 258 15.72 -2.78 -3.39
N LEU A 259 15.57 -2.58 -2.08
CA LEU A 259 15.96 -3.58 -1.08
C LEU A 259 15.14 -4.86 -1.25
N TYR A 260 13.82 -4.71 -1.39
CA TYR A 260 12.91 -5.83 -1.61
C TYR A 260 13.21 -6.57 -2.92
N LEU A 261 13.50 -5.85 -4.01
CA LEU A 261 13.93 -6.43 -5.29
C LEU A 261 15.20 -7.28 -5.12
N GLN A 262 16.23 -6.72 -4.46
CA GLN A 262 17.50 -7.39 -4.25
C GLN A 262 17.36 -8.59 -3.30
N ARG A 263 16.78 -8.38 -2.12
CA ARG A 263 16.73 -9.38 -1.06
C ARG A 263 15.70 -10.46 -1.32
N VAL A 264 14.52 -10.11 -1.82
CA VAL A 264 13.39 -11.05 -1.93
C VAL A 264 13.25 -11.61 -3.34
N ALA A 265 13.23 -10.78 -4.38
CA ALA A 265 13.09 -11.25 -5.76
C ALA A 265 14.37 -11.90 -6.30
N ARG A 266 15.53 -11.23 -6.17
CA ARG A 266 16.83 -11.77 -6.62
C ARG A 266 17.45 -12.78 -5.65
N ASN A 267 17.06 -12.74 -4.37
CA ASN A 267 17.71 -13.48 -3.28
C ASN A 267 19.21 -13.15 -3.14
N SER A 268 19.56 -11.88 -3.35
CA SER A 268 20.92 -11.38 -3.16
C SER A 268 21.30 -11.51 -1.68
N PRO A 269 22.46 -12.10 -1.34
CA PRO A 269 22.93 -12.20 0.05
C PRO A 269 23.04 -10.83 0.71
N ARG A 270 22.77 -10.80 2.01
CA ARG A 270 22.70 -9.55 2.78
C ARG A 270 24.03 -8.81 2.82
N ASP A 271 25.11 -9.57 2.95
CA ASP A 271 26.50 -9.12 3.03
C ASP A 271 27.07 -8.63 1.68
N THR A 272 26.30 -8.75 0.59
CA THR A 272 26.70 -8.21 -0.72
C THR A 272 26.94 -6.69 -0.61
N PRO A 273 28.09 -6.17 -1.07
CA PRO A 273 28.44 -4.75 -0.90
C PRO A 273 27.38 -3.76 -1.40
N HIS A 274 26.72 -4.08 -2.52
CA HIS A 274 25.65 -3.25 -3.07
C HIS A 274 24.40 -3.20 -2.16
N VAL A 275 24.02 -4.35 -1.58
CA VAL A 275 22.89 -4.44 -0.64
C VAL A 275 23.19 -3.68 0.64
N ASN A 276 24.39 -3.83 1.20
CA ASN A 276 24.82 -3.07 2.38
C ASN A 276 24.79 -1.55 2.14
N LYS A 277 25.28 -1.10 0.97
CA LYS A 277 25.24 0.31 0.59
C LYS A 277 23.79 0.82 0.52
N LEU A 278 22.91 0.04 -0.10
CA LEU A 278 21.50 0.39 -0.24
C LEU A 278 20.78 0.43 1.12
N ALA A 279 21.08 -0.50 2.03
CA ALA A 279 20.56 -0.48 3.38
C ALA A 279 21.01 0.77 4.15
N ALA A 280 22.30 1.13 4.05
CA ALA A 280 22.84 2.34 4.66
C ALA A 280 22.20 3.63 4.07
N GLU A 281 21.89 3.65 2.77
CA GLU A 281 21.10 4.73 2.14
C GLU A 281 19.68 4.81 2.73
N ALA A 282 19.00 3.67 2.87
CA ALA A 282 17.65 3.61 3.44
C ALA A 282 17.59 4.07 4.90
N TYR A 283 18.56 3.68 5.73
CA TYR A 283 18.63 4.14 7.13
C TYR A 283 18.93 5.63 7.26
N ARG A 284 19.82 6.17 6.42
CA ARG A 284 20.05 7.63 6.36
C ARG A 284 18.79 8.39 5.95
N ALA A 285 18.05 7.89 4.95
CA ALA A 285 16.78 8.49 4.55
C ALA A 285 15.74 8.42 5.69
N LEU A 286 15.68 7.30 6.43
CA LEU A 286 14.75 7.13 7.54
C LEU A 286 15.05 8.10 8.69
N GLU A 287 16.33 8.29 9.01
CA GLU A 287 16.79 9.24 10.03
C GLU A 287 16.38 10.68 9.68
N VAL A 288 16.57 11.11 8.42
CA VAL A 288 16.18 12.45 7.96
C VAL A 288 14.68 12.64 7.93
N THR A 289 13.91 11.61 7.58
CA THR A 289 12.44 11.72 7.51
C THR A 289 11.82 11.95 8.89
N THR A 290 12.47 11.52 9.98
CA THR A 290 12.03 11.59 11.39
C THR A 290 10.70 10.89 11.72
N ARG A 291 9.82 10.71 10.74
CA ARG A 291 8.50 10.10 10.85
C ARG A 291 8.18 9.31 9.58
N CYS A 292 7.97 8.00 9.70
CA CYS A 292 7.50 7.17 8.60
C CYS A 292 6.15 6.52 8.95
N ASP A 293 5.03 7.14 8.55
CA ASP A 293 3.69 6.58 8.78
C ASP A 293 3.25 5.59 7.68
N ARG A 294 4.19 5.07 6.90
CA ARG A 294 3.98 4.10 5.82
C ARG A 294 4.50 2.73 6.26
N PRO A 295 3.61 1.77 6.56
CA PRO A 295 4.04 0.47 7.11
C PRO A 295 4.92 -0.33 6.16
N TRP A 296 4.66 -0.29 4.85
CA TRP A 296 5.40 -1.08 3.87
C TRP A 296 6.90 -0.75 3.81
N PRO A 297 7.33 0.51 3.52
CA PRO A 297 8.75 0.82 3.47
C PRO A 297 9.43 0.63 4.82
N LEU A 298 8.75 0.98 5.92
CA LEU A 298 9.30 0.78 7.26
C LEU A 298 9.54 -0.70 7.58
N PHE A 299 8.62 -1.59 7.18
CA PHE A 299 8.80 -3.04 7.32
C PHE A 299 10.03 -3.54 6.56
N VAL A 300 10.12 -3.21 5.27
CA VAL A 300 11.21 -3.67 4.41
C VAL A 300 12.57 -3.20 4.93
N ILE A 301 12.69 -1.92 5.26
CA ILE A 301 13.94 -1.34 5.77
C ILE A 301 14.32 -1.96 7.11
N ALA A 302 13.34 -2.13 8.01
CA ALA A 302 13.57 -2.72 9.33
C ALA A 302 14.14 -4.14 9.25
N LEU A 303 13.69 -4.95 8.29
CA LEU A 303 14.23 -6.31 8.11
C LEU A 303 15.70 -6.33 7.68
N GLU A 304 16.22 -5.20 7.20
CA GLU A 304 17.62 -5.02 6.83
C GLU A 304 18.47 -4.42 7.96
N ALA A 305 17.96 -4.25 9.19
CA ALA A 305 18.72 -3.79 10.36
C ALA A 305 19.90 -4.71 10.72
N SER A 306 21.13 -4.22 10.57
CA SER A 306 22.40 -4.91 10.84
C SER A 306 23.03 -4.52 12.19
N THR A 307 22.63 -3.38 12.75
CA THR A 307 23.15 -2.84 14.02
C THR A 307 22.03 -2.59 15.03
N GLU A 308 22.38 -2.52 16.32
CA GLU A 308 21.44 -2.15 17.38
C GLU A 308 20.95 -0.70 17.28
N ASP A 309 21.74 0.20 16.69
CA ASP A 309 21.33 1.59 16.46
C ASP A 309 20.25 1.69 15.37
N GLU A 310 20.39 0.93 14.28
CA GLU A 310 19.36 0.79 13.24
C GLU A 310 18.05 0.20 13.80
N ARG A 311 18.15 -0.84 14.64
CA ARG A 311 17.00 -1.42 15.34
C ARG A 311 16.33 -0.40 16.25
N ARG A 312 17.11 0.37 17.02
CA ARG A 312 16.61 1.43 17.89
C ARG A 312 15.87 2.49 17.09
N LEU A 313 16.44 2.96 15.97
CA LEU A 313 15.81 3.97 15.11
C LEU A 313 14.43 3.52 14.63
N VAL A 314 14.31 2.27 14.17
CA VAL A 314 13.02 1.69 13.75
C VAL A 314 12.03 1.64 14.91
N LEU A 315 12.42 1.14 16.08
CA LEU A 315 11.53 1.02 17.23
C LEU A 315 11.05 2.40 17.71
N VAL A 316 11.95 3.39 17.81
CA VAL A 316 11.60 4.77 18.17
C VAL A 316 10.64 5.39 17.15
N THR A 317 10.85 5.13 15.86
CA THR A 317 9.94 5.58 14.80
C THR A 317 8.54 5.00 15.00
N ILE A 318 8.43 3.69 15.29
CA ILE A 318 7.14 3.03 15.52
C ILE A 318 6.49 3.51 16.82
N GLU A 319 7.27 3.67 17.90
CA GLU A 319 6.78 4.16 19.19
C GLU A 319 6.22 5.57 19.08
N THR A 320 6.91 6.46 18.37
CA THR A 320 6.43 7.82 18.10
C THR A 320 5.08 7.82 17.36
N LEU A 321 4.86 6.87 16.44
CA LEU A 321 3.58 6.71 15.75
C LEU A 321 2.49 6.20 16.69
N LEU A 322 2.81 5.21 17.54
CA LEU A 322 1.87 4.62 18.50
C LEU A 322 1.46 5.59 19.61
N GLU A 323 2.40 6.40 20.11
CA GLU A 323 2.14 7.45 21.09
C GLU A 323 1.19 8.52 20.54
N ARG A 324 1.37 8.89 19.27
CA ARG A 324 0.45 9.80 18.57
C ARG A 324 -0.90 9.14 18.34
N ARG A 325 -0.89 7.91 17.81
CA ARG A 325 -2.09 7.15 17.45
C ARG A 325 -1.82 5.65 17.58
N PRO A 326 -2.44 4.94 18.54
CA PRO A 326 -2.24 3.51 18.76
C PRO A 326 -3.00 2.66 17.73
N LEU A 327 -2.65 2.80 16.45
CA LEU A 327 -3.26 2.03 15.37
C LEU A 327 -2.75 0.59 15.40
N ARG A 328 -3.68 -0.37 15.27
CA ARG A 328 -3.38 -1.80 15.28
C ARG A 328 -2.32 -2.19 14.26
N LYS A 329 -2.34 -1.58 13.07
CA LYS A 329 -1.34 -1.84 12.01
C LYS A 329 0.09 -1.61 12.47
N PHE A 330 0.35 -0.59 13.30
CA PHE A 330 1.69 -0.32 13.83
C PHE A 330 2.08 -1.25 14.99
N MET A 331 1.10 -1.69 15.80
CA MET A 331 1.35 -2.73 16.82
C MET A 331 1.72 -4.07 16.17
N MET A 332 1.00 -4.44 15.11
CA MET A 332 1.32 -5.62 14.30
C MET A 332 2.68 -5.48 13.63
N LEU A 333 2.97 -4.32 13.03
CA LEU A 333 4.25 -4.03 12.40
C LEU A 333 5.42 -4.21 13.39
N ARG A 334 5.33 -3.62 14.59
CA ARG A 334 6.31 -3.78 15.67
C ARG A 334 6.56 -5.26 15.97
N THR A 335 5.48 -6.01 16.16
CA THR A 335 5.54 -7.43 16.51
C THR A 335 6.23 -8.24 15.41
N MET A 336 5.85 -8.04 14.15
CA MET A 336 6.46 -8.73 13.01
C MET A 336 7.96 -8.44 12.89
N ILE A 337 8.36 -7.18 13.03
CA ILE A 337 9.78 -6.77 12.95
C ILE A 337 10.60 -7.41 14.07
N GLN A 338 10.14 -7.34 15.32
CA GLN A 338 10.86 -7.91 16.46
C GLN A 338 11.00 -9.44 16.35
N GLN A 339 9.94 -10.12 15.86
CA GLN A 339 9.99 -11.56 15.59
C GLN A 339 11.00 -11.89 14.49
N ALA A 340 11.02 -11.11 13.41
CA ALA A 340 11.98 -11.31 12.32
C ALA A 340 13.43 -11.09 12.78
N TRP A 341 13.70 -10.07 13.59
CA TRP A 341 15.03 -9.87 14.19
C TRP A 341 15.43 -11.03 15.10
N SER A 342 14.50 -11.52 15.92
CA SER A 342 14.76 -12.69 16.78
C SER A 342 15.13 -13.93 15.95
N GLN A 343 14.48 -14.14 14.80
CA GLN A 343 14.81 -15.25 13.89
C GLN A 343 16.18 -15.07 13.23
N ASN A 344 16.51 -13.85 12.80
CA ASN A 344 17.83 -13.52 12.25
C ASN A 344 18.95 -13.71 13.28
N ASP A 345 18.71 -13.38 14.55
CA ASP A 345 19.71 -13.53 15.62
C ASP A 345 19.97 -15.01 15.95
N LEU A 346 18.93 -15.85 15.86
CA LEU A 346 19.04 -17.30 16.07
C LEU A 346 19.71 -18.01 14.88
N ALA A 347 19.37 -17.62 13.66
CA ALA A 347 19.94 -18.18 12.45
C ALA A 347 21.26 -17.45 12.14
N LYS A 348 22.40 -17.96 12.63
CA LYS A 348 23.77 -17.44 12.37
C LYS A 348 23.83 -16.70 11.01
N ALA A 349 23.81 -15.36 11.07
CA ALA A 349 23.15 -14.40 10.17
C ALA A 349 23.40 -14.45 8.63
N SER A 350 24.17 -15.39 8.09
CA SER A 350 24.64 -15.34 6.70
C SER A 350 23.77 -16.06 5.67
N ASN A 351 22.81 -16.92 6.06
CA ASN A 351 22.12 -17.80 5.09
C ASN A 351 20.58 -17.80 5.14
N LEU A 352 19.93 -16.89 5.86
CA LEU A 352 18.47 -16.88 5.87
C LEU A 352 17.92 -16.24 4.57
N ASP A 353 17.19 -17.03 3.80
CA ASP A 353 16.46 -16.55 2.61
C ASP A 353 15.48 -15.46 3.03
N ALA A 354 15.56 -14.30 2.40
CA ALA A 354 14.72 -13.16 2.76
C ALA A 354 13.23 -13.44 2.52
N LEU A 355 12.86 -14.21 1.49
CA LEU A 355 11.47 -14.57 1.25
C LEU A 355 10.91 -15.40 2.42
N LEU A 356 11.69 -16.35 2.94
CA LEU A 356 11.29 -17.15 4.10
C LEU A 356 11.17 -16.29 5.36
N LEU A 357 12.08 -15.33 5.57
CA LEU A 357 12.00 -14.40 6.68
C LEU A 357 10.71 -13.56 6.62
N TYR A 358 10.38 -13.00 5.45
CA TYR A 358 9.16 -12.21 5.25
C TYR A 358 7.92 -13.06 5.51
N GLN A 359 7.84 -14.25 4.92
CA GLN A 359 6.74 -15.19 5.13
C GLN A 359 6.63 -15.56 6.61
N SER A 360 7.73 -15.87 7.29
CA SER A 360 7.72 -16.25 8.70
C SER A 360 7.18 -15.12 9.59
N ALA A 361 7.67 -13.89 9.41
CA ALA A 361 7.21 -12.73 10.16
C ALA A 361 5.71 -12.44 9.93
N ILE A 362 5.26 -12.52 8.67
CA ILE A 362 3.88 -12.26 8.26
C ILE A 362 2.94 -13.37 8.77
N ASN A 363 3.32 -14.63 8.67
CA ASN A 363 2.47 -15.77 9.05
C ASN A 363 2.39 -16.02 10.55
N ALA A 364 3.25 -15.38 11.35
CA ALA A 364 3.11 -15.34 12.81
C ALA A 364 1.85 -14.58 13.26
N GLN A 365 1.26 -13.76 12.38
CA GLN A 365 0.03 -13.03 12.66
C GLN A 365 -1.22 -13.91 12.52
N ARG A 366 -2.31 -13.53 13.20
CA ARG A 366 -3.59 -14.27 13.14
C ARG A 366 -4.33 -14.06 11.81
N VAL A 367 -4.19 -12.88 11.23
CA VAL A 367 -4.78 -12.46 9.96
C VAL A 367 -3.69 -11.85 9.09
N PRO A 368 -3.84 -11.84 7.75
CA PRO A 368 -2.88 -11.17 6.87
C PRO A 368 -2.70 -9.71 7.31
N PRO A 369 -1.47 -9.28 7.61
CA PRO A 369 -1.18 -7.87 7.92
C PRO A 369 -1.39 -7.04 6.67
N MET A 370 -1.76 -5.77 6.86
CA MET A 370 -1.97 -4.84 5.76
C MET A 370 -0.96 -3.71 5.83
N PHE A 371 -0.26 -3.49 4.72
CA PHE A 371 0.82 -2.52 4.63
C PHE A 371 0.37 -1.20 3.97
N ILE A 372 -0.76 -0.66 4.42
CA ILE A 372 -1.45 0.50 3.83
C ILE A 372 -1.24 1.77 4.64
#